data_AF-X1H5F2-F1
#
_entry.id   AF-X1H5F2-F1
#
_cell.length_a   1.000
_cell.length_b   1.000
_cell.length_c   1.000
_cell.angle_alpha   90.00
_cell.angle_beta   90.00
_cell.angle_gamma   90.00
#
_symmetry.space_group_name_H-M   'P 1'
#
loop_
_entity.id
_entity.type
_entity.pdbx_description
1 polymer ?
#
loop_
_entity_poly.entity_id
_entity_poly.type
_entity_poly.pdbx_seq_one_letter_code
_entity_poly.pdbx_strand_id
1 'polypeptide(L)'
;ELKDYAEKILGMEIKGIPVKKVLVSEAVSIVSEAYLGIINDRTTKKTVMMACKEGGVEIEEIAKQRPEAIYKVYADPLVGLMSHKAREIGLFLYKEPKRAFECASITERLYKLFIELDS
;
A
#
# COMPACT_ATOMS: atom_id res chain seq x y z
N GLU A 1 5.67 -18.79 -26.69
CA GLU A 1 4.47 -18.22 -26.03
C GLU A 1 4.79 -16.97 -25.21
N LEU A 2 5.34 -17.05 -23.98
CA LEU A 2 5.65 -15.85 -23.16
C LEU A 2 6.52 -14.81 -23.89
N LYS A 3 7.59 -15.29 -24.54
CA LYS A 3 8.53 -14.45 -25.29
C LYS A 3 7.81 -13.68 -26.41
N ASP A 4 6.90 -14.34 -27.11
CA ASP A 4 6.15 -13.74 -28.24
C ASP A 4 5.19 -12.63 -27.76
N TYR A 5 4.61 -12.76 -26.56
CA TYR A 5 3.82 -11.70 -25.94
C TYR A 5 4.70 -10.55 -25.45
N ALA A 6 5.85 -10.85 -24.84
CA ALA A 6 6.79 -9.84 -24.37
C ALA A 6 7.36 -9.01 -25.53
N GLU A 7 7.69 -9.62 -26.66
CA GLU A 7 8.19 -8.93 -27.87
C GLU A 7 7.15 -7.98 -28.46
N LYS A 8 5.86 -8.28 -28.34
CA LYS A 8 4.78 -7.36 -28.77
C LYS A 8 4.66 -6.15 -27.85
N ILE A 9 5.00 -6.29 -26.57
CA ILE A 9 4.89 -5.23 -25.56
C ILE A 9 6.14 -4.34 -25.55
N LEU A 10 7.32 -4.94 -25.67
CA LEU A 10 8.58 -4.21 -25.70
C LEU A 10 8.64 -3.30 -26.94
N GLY A 11 9.00 -2.04 -26.73
CA GLY A 11 9.03 -1.03 -27.81
C GLY A 11 7.66 -0.41 -28.13
N MET A 12 6.55 -0.88 -27.54
CA MET A 12 5.29 -0.13 -27.56
C MET A 12 5.46 1.22 -26.87
N GLU A 13 4.60 2.17 -27.23
CA GLU A 13 4.54 3.49 -26.62
C GLU A 13 3.25 3.62 -25.79
N ILE A 14 3.39 3.85 -24.49
CA ILE A 14 2.27 4.08 -23.57
C ILE A 14 2.35 5.53 -23.10
N LYS A 15 1.36 6.35 -23.47
CA LYS A 15 1.31 7.79 -23.14
C LYS A 15 2.63 8.53 -23.49
N GLY A 16 3.24 8.20 -24.62
CA GLY A 16 4.49 8.85 -25.07
C GLY A 16 5.78 8.22 -24.51
N ILE A 17 5.68 7.13 -23.73
CA ILE A 17 6.83 6.51 -23.06
C ILE A 17 7.07 5.12 -23.66
N PRO A 18 8.28 4.84 -24.17
CA PRO A 18 8.59 3.52 -24.72
C PRO A 18 8.74 2.48 -23.61
N VAL A 19 8.13 1.31 -23.80
CA VAL A 19 8.22 0.19 -22.86
C VAL A 19 9.57 -0.51 -23.01
N LYS A 20 10.42 -0.43 -21.98
CA LYS A 20 11.79 -0.98 -21.97
C LYS A 20 11.94 -2.31 -21.23
N LYS A 21 11.02 -2.64 -20.34
CA LYS A 21 11.06 -3.83 -19.48
C LYS A 21 9.64 -4.35 -19.28
N VAL A 22 9.53 -5.66 -19.12
CA VAL A 22 8.28 -6.35 -18.73
C VAL A 22 8.55 -7.09 -17.43
N LEU A 23 7.70 -6.90 -16.43
CA LEU A 23 7.71 -7.68 -15.20
C LEU A 23 6.83 -8.92 -15.42
N VAL A 24 7.41 -10.10 -15.25
CA VAL A 24 6.68 -11.37 -15.32
C VAL A 24 6.61 -11.94 -13.92
N SER A 25 5.40 -12.24 -13.46
CA SER A 25 5.14 -12.84 -12.15
C SER A 25 4.18 -14.02 -12.29
N GLU A 26 4.15 -14.85 -11.26
CA GLU A 26 3.10 -15.87 -11.12
C GLU A 26 1.73 -15.19 -11.04
N ALA A 27 0.74 -15.77 -11.71
CA ALA A 27 -0.64 -15.35 -11.59
C ALA A 27 -1.21 -15.87 -10.27
N VAL A 28 -1.66 -14.97 -9.40
CA VAL A 28 -2.26 -15.32 -8.11
C VAL A 28 -3.75 -15.02 -8.11
N SER A 29 -4.54 -15.90 -7.50
CA SER A 29 -5.97 -15.66 -7.31
C SER A 29 -6.20 -14.71 -6.14
N ILE A 30 -6.75 -13.53 -6.43
CA ILE A 30 -6.98 -12.50 -5.42
C ILE A 30 -8.37 -12.68 -4.81
N VAL A 31 -8.41 -13.09 -3.55
CA VAL A 31 -9.66 -13.32 -2.80
C VAL A 31 -10.17 -12.05 -2.12
N SER A 32 -9.27 -11.09 -1.84
CA SER A 32 -9.59 -9.82 -1.20
C SER A 32 -8.48 -8.81 -1.46
N GLU A 33 -8.85 -7.54 -1.64
CA GLU A 33 -7.92 -6.43 -1.84
C GLU A 33 -8.12 -5.38 -0.75
N ALA A 34 -7.04 -4.66 -0.41
CA ALA A 34 -7.05 -3.55 0.52
C ALA A 34 -6.00 -2.52 0.09
N TYR A 35 -6.21 -1.27 0.48
CA TYR A 35 -5.21 -0.21 0.35
C TYR A 35 -4.41 -0.07 1.66
N LEU A 36 -3.08 0.04 1.54
CA LEU A 36 -2.18 0.42 2.63
C LEU A 36 -1.13 1.37 2.07
N GLY A 37 -1.00 2.55 2.67
CA GLY A 37 -0.06 3.59 2.25
C GLY A 37 0.58 4.30 3.43
N ILE A 38 1.73 4.90 3.19
CA ILE A 38 2.48 5.71 4.14
C ILE A 38 2.90 7.02 3.48
N ILE A 39 2.64 8.15 4.12
CA ILE A 39 3.05 9.47 3.65
C ILE A 39 3.51 10.34 4.82
N ASN A 40 4.28 11.38 4.52
CA ASN A 40 4.54 12.46 5.46
C ASN A 40 3.40 13.49 5.35
N ASP A 41 2.54 13.57 6.38
CA ASP A 41 1.48 14.56 6.42
C ASP A 41 2.05 15.93 6.81
N ARG A 42 1.97 16.86 5.86
CA ARG A 42 2.49 18.23 6.01
C ARG A 42 1.73 19.04 7.04
N THR A 43 0.46 18.70 7.30
CA THR A 43 -0.39 19.43 8.25
C THR A 43 0.01 19.11 9.67
N THR A 44 0.13 17.82 9.98
CA THR A 44 0.49 17.34 11.32
C THR A 44 2.00 17.26 11.54
N LYS A 45 2.81 17.34 10.47
CA LYS A 45 4.26 17.12 10.47
C LYS A 45 4.63 15.75 11.04
N LYS A 46 3.80 14.75 10.75
CA LYS A 46 3.97 13.37 11.19
C LYS A 46 3.88 12.43 10.01
N THR A 47 4.58 11.32 10.11
CA THR A 47 4.38 10.18 9.21
C THR A 47 3.02 9.55 9.54
N VAL A 48 2.17 9.40 8.53
CA VAL A 48 0.83 8.81 8.66
C VAL A 48 0.73 7.57 7.79
N MET A 49 0.24 6.50 8.40
CA MET A 49 -0.19 5.29 7.73
C MET A 49 -1.68 5.35 7.46
N MET A 50 -2.08 4.99 6.26
CA MET A 50 -3.46 5.03 5.80
C MET A 50 -3.88 3.65 5.30
N ALA A 51 -5.06 3.20 5.69
CA ALA A 51 -5.60 1.92 5.28
C ALA A 51 -7.05 2.06 4.82
N CYS A 52 -7.45 1.33 3.77
CA CYS A 52 -8.82 1.25 3.31
C CYS A 52 -9.16 -0.20 2.94
N LYS A 53 -10.38 -0.65 3.29
CA LYS A 53 -10.89 -1.98 2.91
C LYS A 53 -11.14 -2.12 1.41
N GLU A 54 -11.24 -1.01 0.70
CA GLU A 54 -11.43 -0.97 -0.74
C GLU A 54 -10.05 -0.84 -1.39
N GLY A 55 -9.48 -1.97 -1.81
CA GLY A 55 -8.33 -1.99 -2.70
C GLY A 55 -8.73 -1.82 -4.17
N GLY A 56 -7.75 -1.55 -5.03
CA GLY A 56 -7.96 -1.45 -6.49
C GLY A 56 -8.63 -0.15 -6.97
N VAL A 57 -8.93 0.78 -6.07
CA VAL A 57 -9.53 2.09 -6.37
C VAL A 57 -8.53 3.20 -6.03
N GLU A 58 -8.61 4.32 -6.76
CA GLU A 58 -7.81 5.52 -6.49
C GLU A 58 -8.12 6.08 -5.08
N ILE A 59 -7.11 6.12 -4.22
CA ILE A 59 -7.29 6.51 -2.81
C ILE A 59 -7.71 7.99 -2.69
N GLU A 60 -7.30 8.84 -3.63
CA GLU A 60 -7.64 10.25 -3.72
C GLU A 60 -9.14 10.45 -3.97
N GLU A 61 -9.79 9.52 -4.68
CA GLU A 61 -11.23 9.56 -4.89
C GLU A 61 -11.97 9.21 -3.60
N ILE A 62 -11.53 8.14 -2.91
CA ILE A 62 -12.08 7.74 -1.61
C ILE A 62 -11.93 8.89 -0.60
N ALA A 63 -10.78 9.54 -0.55
CA ALA A 63 -10.52 10.66 0.36
C ALA A 63 -11.46 11.86 0.13
N LYS A 64 -11.98 12.05 -1.10
CA LYS A 64 -12.92 13.11 -1.43
C LYS A 64 -14.38 12.74 -1.13
N GLN A 65 -14.77 11.50 -1.47
CA GLN A 65 -16.17 11.08 -1.42
C GLN A 65 -16.56 10.46 -0.08
N ARG A 66 -15.67 9.67 0.52
CA ARG A 66 -15.88 8.85 1.73
C ARG A 66 -14.64 8.86 2.63
N PRO A 67 -14.21 10.03 3.14
CA PRO A 67 -13.01 10.14 3.96
C PRO A 67 -13.00 9.25 5.20
N GLU A 68 -14.18 8.90 5.74
CA GLU A 68 -14.38 7.99 6.86
C GLU A 68 -14.03 6.53 6.56
N ALA A 69 -13.98 6.15 5.28
CA ALA A 69 -13.55 4.81 4.86
C ALA A 69 -12.03 4.61 4.99
N ILE A 70 -11.28 5.69 5.20
CA ILE A 70 -9.82 5.68 5.34
C ILE A 70 -9.47 5.71 6.83
N TYR A 71 -8.89 4.62 7.31
CA TYR A 71 -8.32 4.55 8.64
C TYR A 71 -6.91 5.14 8.64
N LYS A 72 -6.67 6.10 9.54
CA LYS A 72 -5.39 6.81 9.64
C LYS A 72 -4.74 6.58 10.99
N VAL A 73 -3.45 6.28 10.96
CA VAL A 73 -2.61 6.04 12.13
C VAL A 73 -1.36 6.89 12.00
N TYR A 74 -1.12 7.77 12.96
CA TYR A 74 0.06 8.63 12.99
C TYR A 74 1.16 7.96 13.80
N ALA A 75 2.35 7.87 13.22
CA ALA A 75 3.55 7.49 13.94
C ALA A 75 3.96 8.63 14.88
N ASP A 76 4.50 8.29 16.04
CA ASP A 76 5.05 9.26 16.95
C ASP A 76 6.47 9.65 16.49
N PRO A 77 6.84 10.94 16.44
CA PRO A 77 8.16 11.36 15.97
C PRO A 77 9.33 10.85 16.84
N LEU A 78 9.10 10.56 18.11
CA LEU A 78 10.15 10.13 19.05
C LEU A 78 10.29 8.62 19.09
N VAL A 79 9.17 7.89 19.15
CA VAL A 79 9.17 6.42 19.31
C VAL A 79 8.81 5.66 18.04
N GLY A 80 8.38 6.35 17.00
CA GLY A 80 7.98 5.78 15.72
C GLY A 80 6.60 5.11 15.73
N LEU A 81 6.40 4.16 14.81
CA LEU A 81 5.18 3.36 14.75
C LEU A 81 5.21 2.28 15.83
N MET A 82 4.34 2.41 16.83
CA MET A 82 4.19 1.41 17.88
C MET A 82 3.43 0.18 17.36
N SER A 83 3.81 -1.04 17.77
CA SER A 83 3.18 -2.27 17.28
C SER A 83 1.66 -2.36 17.47
N HIS A 84 1.11 -1.74 18.53
CA HIS A 84 -0.35 -1.71 18.71
C HIS A 84 -1.06 -0.93 17.61
N LYS A 85 -0.42 0.11 17.07
CA LYS A 85 -0.90 0.91 15.94
C LYS A 85 -0.89 0.15 14.62
N ALA A 86 0.13 -0.69 14.40
CA ALA A 86 0.12 -1.61 13.27
C ALA A 86 -0.99 -2.67 13.39
N ARG A 87 -1.25 -3.17 14.60
CA ARG A 87 -2.38 -4.08 14.87
C ARG A 87 -3.74 -3.44 14.65
N GLU A 88 -3.91 -2.15 15.00
CA GLU A 88 -5.13 -1.39 14.71
C GLU A 88 -5.44 -1.40 13.19
N ILE A 89 -4.43 -1.20 12.33
CA ILE A 89 -4.58 -1.30 10.87
C ILE A 89 -4.99 -2.72 10.45
N GLY A 90 -4.27 -3.73 10.94
CA GLY A 90 -4.55 -5.14 10.58
C GLY A 90 -5.98 -5.56 10.95
N LEU A 91 -6.44 -5.20 12.15
CA LEU A 91 -7.78 -5.49 12.65
C LEU A 91 -8.86 -4.64 11.96
N PHE A 92 -8.51 -3.42 11.53
CA PHE A 92 -9.39 -2.61 10.71
C PHE A 92 -9.65 -3.31 9.36
N LEU A 93 -8.60 -3.82 8.69
CA LEU A 93 -8.71 -4.42 7.35
C LEU A 93 -9.30 -5.84 7.37
N TYR A 94 -8.91 -6.69 8.33
CA TYR A 94 -9.24 -8.11 8.32
C TYR A 94 -9.92 -8.56 9.60
N LYS A 95 -11.04 -9.30 9.46
CA LYS A 95 -11.74 -9.93 10.60
C LYS A 95 -11.03 -11.17 11.13
N GLU A 96 -10.34 -11.91 10.25
CA GLU A 96 -9.59 -13.10 10.64
C GLU A 96 -8.31 -12.68 11.39
N PRO A 97 -8.11 -13.10 12.65
CA PRO A 97 -6.97 -12.65 13.46
C PRO A 97 -5.61 -12.94 12.82
N LYS A 98 -5.46 -14.12 12.18
CA LYS A 98 -4.21 -14.50 11.52
C LYS A 98 -3.83 -13.50 10.41
N ARG A 99 -4.76 -13.19 9.51
CA ARG A 99 -4.56 -12.19 8.45
C ARG A 99 -4.33 -10.79 9.00
N ALA A 100 -5.04 -10.42 10.07
CA ALA A 100 -4.83 -9.14 10.73
C ALA A 100 -3.40 -9.02 11.28
N PHE A 101 -2.85 -10.07 11.89
CA PHE A 101 -1.46 -10.06 12.38
C PHE A 101 -0.41 -10.09 11.25
N GLU A 102 -0.67 -10.82 10.17
CA GLU A 102 0.19 -10.80 8.97
C GLU A 102 0.21 -9.38 8.35
N CYS A 103 -0.94 -8.72 8.24
CA CYS A 103 -1.05 -7.34 7.79
C CYS A 103 -0.33 -6.37 8.73
N ALA A 104 -0.45 -6.54 10.04
CA ALA A 104 0.28 -5.74 11.02
C ALA A 104 1.80 -5.88 10.84
N SER A 105 2.31 -7.10 10.61
CA SER A 105 3.73 -7.35 10.33
C SER A 105 4.20 -6.66 9.05
N ILE A 106 3.39 -6.70 7.98
CA ILE A 106 3.67 -5.95 6.73
C ILE A 106 3.70 -4.45 7.01
N THR A 107 2.76 -3.95 7.79
CA THR A 107 2.65 -2.52 8.16
C THR A 107 3.90 -2.04 8.90
N GLU A 108 4.38 -2.80 9.90
CA GLU A 108 5.61 -2.48 10.63
C GLU A 108 6.84 -2.49 9.72
N ARG A 109 6.95 -3.48 8.82
CA ARG A 109 8.06 -3.58 7.87
C ARG A 109 8.04 -2.46 6.84
N LEU A 110 6.86 -2.07 6.37
CA LEU A 110 6.68 -0.96 5.45
C LEU A 110 7.06 0.37 6.10
N TYR A 111 6.63 0.60 7.34
CA TYR A 111 7.05 1.77 8.12
C TYR A 111 8.57 1.81 8.29
N LYS A 112 9.17 0.69 8.69
CA LYS A 112 10.62 0.59 8.85
C LYS A 112 11.35 0.92 7.54
N LEU A 113 10.92 0.33 6.42
CA LEU A 113 11.48 0.61 5.10
C LEU A 113 11.36 2.09 4.71
N PHE A 114 10.21 2.71 4.98
CA PHE A 114 9.96 4.11 4.68
C PHE A 114 10.92 5.04 5.43
N ILE A 115 11.19 4.77 6.71
CA ILE A 115 12.15 5.54 7.51
C ILE A 115 13.60 5.27 7.08
N GLU A 116 13.95 4.02 6.76
CA GLU A 116 15.33 3.66 6.36
C GLU A 116 15.75 4.21 4.99
N LEU A 117 14.79 4.51 4.10
CA LEU A 117 15.06 5.03 2.76
C LEU A 117 14.99 6.57 2.66
N ASP A 118 15.17 7.28 3.78
CA ASP A 118 15.20 8.75 3.86
C ASP A 118 13.97 9.45 3.25
N SER A 119 12.78 9.09 3.73
CA SER A 119 11.52 9.79 3.39
C SER A 119 11.33 11.13 4.10
#